data_AF-A0A8S9FJQ7-F1
#
_entry.id   AF-A0A8S9FJQ7-F1
#
_cell.length_a   1.000
_cell.length_b   1.000
_cell.length_c   1.000
_cell.angle_alpha   90.00
_cell.angle_beta   90.00
_cell.angle_gamma   90.00
#
_symmetry.space_group_name_H-M   'P 1'
#
loop_
_entity.id
_entity.type
_entity.pdbx_description
1 polymer ?
#
loop_
_entity_poly.entity_id
_entity_poly.type
_entity_poly.pdbx_seq_one_letter_code
_entity_poly.pdbx_strand_id
1 'polypeptide(L)'
;MESEKTSVVSSIARPSWAFLLLAFTVLSILSHQISSNSFLPLFIPTTTTRLQDPVTCSEFFLHDPSPKRIVMSITEFGGVGNGKTSNTEAFRRAVQHLRGFAAEGGAQLNVPKGTWLSGSFNLTSNFTLFLEQGAVILGSKTIAL
;
A
#
# COMPACT_ATOMS: atom_id res chain seq x y z
N MET A 1 53.08 26.56 40.34
CA MET A 1 52.49 25.29 40.75
C MET A 1 51.03 25.57 41.07
N GLU A 2 50.17 25.14 40.13
CA GLU A 2 48.73 24.82 40.17
C GLU A 2 47.82 25.49 41.23
N SER A 3 46.57 25.87 40.97
CA SER A 3 45.63 25.53 39.91
C SER A 3 44.50 26.56 39.90
N GLU A 4 43.95 26.76 38.71
CA GLU A 4 42.71 27.45 38.39
C GLU A 4 41.49 26.80 39.08
N LYS A 5 40.55 27.62 39.57
CA LYS A 5 39.13 27.22 39.61
C LYS A 5 38.21 28.43 39.65
N THR A 6 37.73 28.79 38.47
CA THR A 6 36.66 29.77 38.24
C THR A 6 35.36 29.21 38.79
N SER A 7 34.90 29.73 39.92
CA SER A 7 33.61 29.38 40.52
C SER A 7 32.53 30.33 39.97
N VAL A 8 31.81 29.87 38.96
CA VAL A 8 30.58 30.51 38.47
C VAL A 8 29.47 30.19 39.47
N VAL A 9 29.20 31.11 40.40
CA VAL A 9 28.08 31.02 41.34
C VAL A 9 26.81 31.40 40.57
N SER A 10 26.12 30.38 40.06
CA SER A 10 24.75 30.50 39.54
C SER A 10 23.82 30.84 40.71
N SER A 11 23.28 32.08 40.70
CA SER A 11 22.21 32.48 41.60
C SER A 11 20.92 31.80 41.15
N ILE A 12 20.70 30.58 41.62
CA ILE A 12 19.43 29.87 41.48
C ILE A 12 18.46 30.53 42.47
N ALA A 13 17.81 31.61 42.03
CA ALA A 13 16.64 32.13 42.71
C ALA A 13 15.61 31.01 42.76
N ARG A 14 15.36 30.48 43.96
CA ARG A 14 14.42 29.38 44.20
C ARG A 14 13.08 29.78 43.59
N PRO A 15 12.60 29.14 42.51
CA PRO A 15 11.31 29.51 41.95
C PRO A 15 10.28 29.26 43.05
N SER A 16 9.49 30.29 43.36
CA SER A 16 8.35 30.14 44.28
C SER A 16 7.54 28.93 43.80
N TRP A 17 7.08 28.10 44.74
CA TRP A 17 6.24 26.92 44.46
C TRP A 17 5.12 27.27 43.46
N ALA A 18 4.61 28.50 43.51
CA ALA A 18 3.63 29.05 42.59
C ALA A 18 4.01 28.88 41.10
N PHE A 19 5.26 29.13 40.71
CA PHE A 19 5.72 28.99 39.33
C PHE A 19 5.77 27.53 38.87
N LEU A 20 6.14 26.61 39.76
CA LEU A 20 6.16 25.17 39.44
C LEU A 20 4.74 24.62 39.26
N LEU A 21 3.79 25.07 40.10
CA LEU A 21 2.37 24.72 39.91
C LEU A 21 1.80 25.33 38.62
N LEU A 22 2.14 26.57 38.31
CA LEU A 22 1.70 27.22 37.07
C LEU A 22 2.24 26.50 35.83
N ALA A 23 3.52 26.11 35.85
CA ALA A 23 4.11 25.35 34.74
C ALA A 23 3.46 23.97 34.58
N PHE A 24 3.19 23.25 35.67
CA PHE A 24 2.56 21.94 35.61
C PHE A 24 1.12 22.01 35.11
N THR A 25 0.35 23.00 35.58
CA THR A 25 -1.03 23.22 35.11
C THR A 25 -1.08 23.60 33.63
N VAL A 26 -0.19 24.46 33.14
CA VAL A 26 -0.07 24.77 31.71
C VAL A 26 0.31 23.53 30.91
N LEU A 27 1.25 22.71 31.39
CA LEU A 27 1.65 21.47 30.71
C LEU A 27 0.51 20.44 30.65
N SER A 28 -0.32 20.35 31.70
CA SER A 28 -1.53 19.53 31.74
C SER A 28 -2.62 20.05 30.80
N ILE A 29 -2.82 21.36 30.69
CA ILE A 29 -3.80 21.96 29.76
C ILE A 29 -3.34 21.76 28.31
N LEU A 30 -2.05 21.96 28.02
CA LEU A 30 -1.49 21.77 26.68
C LEU A 30 -1.54 20.30 26.22
N SER A 31 -1.43 19.35 27.16
CA SER A 31 -1.59 17.92 26.88
C SER A 31 -3.05 17.47 26.77
N HIS A 32 -4.03 18.33 27.11
CA HIS A 32 -5.46 18.03 27.03
C HIS A 32 -6.18 18.54 25.77
N GLN A 33 -5.45 19.08 24.78
CA GLN A 33 -6.05 19.54 23.50
C GLN A 33 -5.54 18.79 22.26
N ILE A 34 -5.00 17.58 22.42
CA ILE A 34 -4.74 16.67 21.30
C ILE A 34 -5.39 15.31 21.58
N SER A 35 -6.72 15.30 21.70
CA SER A 35 -7.50 14.09 21.51
C SER A 35 -8.88 14.46 20.96
N SER A 36 -8.95 14.39 19.64
CA SER A 36 -10.15 14.16 18.82
C SER A 36 -11.39 15.03 19.10
N ASN A 37 -11.64 15.94 18.16
CA ASN A 37 -12.95 16.23 17.58
C ASN A 37 -14.04 16.69 18.56
N SER A 38 -14.29 18.00 18.56
CA SER A 38 -15.56 18.58 19.00
C SER A 38 -16.72 17.98 18.19
N PHE A 39 -17.31 16.91 18.70
CA PHE A 39 -18.63 16.45 18.30
C PHE A 39 -19.66 17.48 18.77
N LEU A 40 -20.19 18.27 17.84
CA LEU A 40 -21.48 18.94 18.02
C LEU A 40 -22.52 18.16 17.22
N PRO A 41 -23.56 17.58 17.86
CA PRO A 41 -24.68 17.01 17.13
C PRO A 41 -25.70 18.12 16.92
N LEU A 42 -25.61 18.85 15.80
CA LEU A 42 -26.80 19.53 15.28
C LEU A 42 -27.46 18.55 14.31
N PHE A 43 -28.49 17.86 14.79
CA PHE A 43 -29.44 17.13 13.95
C PHE A 43 -30.12 18.12 13.00
N ILE A 44 -29.55 18.32 11.82
CA ILE A 44 -30.33 18.72 10.66
C ILE A 44 -30.63 17.41 9.93
N PRO A 45 -31.90 16.98 9.82
CA PRO A 45 -32.26 15.95 8.87
C PRO A 45 -32.11 16.57 7.48
N THR A 46 -30.88 16.60 6.98
CA THR A 46 -30.67 16.89 5.57
C THR A 46 -31.17 15.67 4.84
N THR A 47 -32.44 15.70 4.45
CA THR A 47 -32.88 15.09 3.21
C THR A 47 -32.10 15.77 2.08
N THR A 48 -30.81 15.48 2.00
CA THR A 48 -30.01 15.77 0.82
C THR A 48 -30.58 14.83 -0.22
N THR A 49 -31.40 15.39 -1.10
CA THR A 49 -31.61 14.88 -2.44
C THR A 49 -30.21 14.57 -2.99
N ARG A 50 -29.78 13.31 -2.88
CA ARG A 50 -28.54 12.84 -3.47
C ARG A 50 -28.72 13.14 -4.96
N LEU A 51 -27.97 14.13 -5.46
CA LEU A 51 -27.63 14.15 -6.87
C LEU A 51 -27.15 12.73 -7.19
N GLN A 52 -27.91 12.03 -8.02
CA GLN A 52 -27.59 10.69 -8.45
C GLN A 52 -26.31 10.81 -9.29
N ASP A 53 -25.16 10.79 -8.64
CA ASP A 53 -23.92 10.48 -9.33
C ASP A 53 -24.12 9.11 -9.98
N PRO A 54 -23.80 8.95 -11.27
CA PRO A 54 -23.92 7.67 -11.92
C PRO A 54 -23.10 6.65 -11.12
N VAL A 55 -23.71 5.51 -10.80
CA VAL A 55 -23.04 4.39 -10.11
C VAL A 55 -21.77 4.07 -10.87
N THR A 56 -20.63 4.51 -10.33
CA THR A 56 -19.33 4.36 -10.96
C THR A 56 -18.61 3.17 -10.31
N CYS A 57 -17.98 2.33 -11.12
CA CYS A 57 -17.28 1.14 -10.64
C CYS A 57 -16.12 1.45 -9.66
N SER A 58 -15.68 2.71 -9.59
CA SER A 58 -14.68 3.20 -8.64
C SER A 58 -15.05 2.90 -7.18
N GLU A 59 -16.34 2.86 -6.84
CA GLU A 59 -16.79 2.55 -5.47
C GLU A 59 -16.48 1.09 -5.09
N PHE A 60 -16.41 0.17 -6.06
CA PHE A 60 -16.00 -1.22 -5.83
C PHE A 60 -14.49 -1.37 -5.58
N PHE A 61 -13.69 -0.40 -6.01
CA PHE A 61 -12.23 -0.42 -5.93
C PHE A 61 -11.68 0.70 -5.04
N LEU A 62 -12.48 1.21 -4.08
CA LEU A 62 -12.04 2.28 -3.15
C LEU A 62 -10.78 1.95 -2.34
N HIS A 63 -10.39 0.68 -2.30
CA HIS A 63 -9.05 0.30 -1.88
C HIS A 63 -8.15 0.32 -3.11
N ASP A 64 -7.37 1.39 -3.24
CA ASP A 64 -6.26 1.43 -4.19
C ASP A 64 -5.39 0.18 -3.95
N PRO A 65 -5.22 -0.72 -4.94
CA PRO A 65 -4.43 -1.91 -4.74
C PRO A 65 -3.01 -1.48 -4.37
N SER A 66 -2.63 -1.73 -3.12
CA SER A 66 -1.28 -1.44 -2.63
C SER A 66 -0.26 -2.00 -3.62
N PRO A 67 0.80 -1.24 -3.99
CA PRO A 67 1.82 -1.71 -4.91
C PRO A 67 2.30 -3.12 -4.54
N LYS A 68 2.29 -4.03 -5.50
CA LYS A 68 2.77 -5.40 -5.27
C LYS A 68 4.26 -5.34 -4.97
N ARG A 69 4.67 -5.87 -3.82
CA ARG A 69 6.08 -5.87 -3.40
C ARG A 69 6.95 -6.74 -4.29
N ILE A 70 6.37 -7.81 -4.83
CA ILE A 70 7.03 -8.76 -5.74
C ILE A 70 6.51 -8.54 -7.15
N VAL A 71 7.41 -8.17 -8.05
CA VAL A 71 7.14 -7.98 -9.48
C VAL A 71 8.16 -8.79 -10.27
N MET A 72 7.70 -9.65 -11.17
CA MET A 72 8.55 -10.44 -12.06
C MET A 72 7.96 -10.45 -13.47
N SER A 73 8.78 -10.74 -14.48
CA SER A 73 8.37 -10.89 -15.87
C SER A 73 8.19 -12.36 -16.24
N ILE A 74 7.23 -12.67 -17.12
CA ILE A 74 7.05 -14.01 -17.70
C ILE A 74 8.30 -14.53 -18.42
N THR A 75 9.19 -13.64 -18.90
CA THR A 75 10.45 -14.01 -19.55
C THR A 75 11.43 -14.69 -18.58
N GLU A 76 11.39 -14.35 -17.29
CA GLU A 76 12.19 -14.99 -16.23
C GLU A 76 11.78 -16.44 -16.00
N PHE A 77 10.55 -16.79 -16.37
CA PHE A 77 10.00 -18.15 -16.33
C PHE A 77 10.05 -18.85 -17.69
N GLY A 78 10.90 -18.38 -18.60
CA GLY A 78 11.12 -18.98 -19.92
C GLY A 78 10.02 -18.68 -20.94
N GLY A 79 9.22 -17.64 -20.72
CA GLY A 79 8.25 -17.19 -21.71
C GLY A 79 8.92 -16.58 -22.95
N VAL A 80 8.32 -16.82 -24.12
CA VAL A 80 8.75 -16.31 -25.43
C VAL A 80 7.57 -15.67 -26.16
N GLY A 81 7.65 -14.36 -26.39
CA GLY A 81 6.58 -13.53 -26.97
C GLY A 81 6.50 -13.54 -28.51
N ASN A 82 6.76 -14.68 -29.16
CA ASN A 82 6.80 -14.81 -30.63
C ASN A 82 5.49 -15.27 -31.29
N GLY A 83 4.44 -15.52 -30.51
CA GLY A 83 3.14 -16.02 -30.95
C GLY A 83 3.09 -17.48 -31.40
N LYS A 84 4.20 -18.21 -31.29
CA LYS A 84 4.35 -19.60 -31.76
C LYS A 84 4.72 -20.56 -30.64
N THR A 85 5.59 -20.13 -29.73
CA THR A 85 6.03 -20.94 -28.58
C THR A 85 4.89 -21.04 -27.58
N SER A 86 4.61 -22.27 -27.11
CA SER A 86 3.66 -22.47 -26.01
C SER A 86 4.26 -21.96 -24.70
N ASN A 87 3.57 -21.03 -24.07
CA ASN A 87 3.94 -20.39 -22.80
C ASN A 87 3.18 -20.98 -21.61
N THR A 88 2.39 -22.05 -21.80
CA THR A 88 1.57 -22.64 -20.73
C THR A 88 2.40 -22.99 -19.49
N GLU A 89 3.54 -23.66 -19.67
CA GLU A 89 4.43 -24.01 -18.56
C GLU A 89 5.19 -22.79 -18.01
N ALA A 90 5.43 -21.77 -18.81
CA ALA A 90 5.99 -20.51 -18.30
C ALA A 90 4.99 -19.85 -17.34
N PHE A 91 3.71 -19.75 -17.71
CA PHE A 91 2.66 -19.21 -16.85
C PHE A 91 2.44 -20.07 -15.60
N ARG A 92 2.40 -21.40 -15.73
CA ARG A 92 2.23 -22.31 -14.57
C ARG A 92 3.39 -22.18 -13.58
N ARG A 93 4.64 -22.14 -14.06
CA ARG A 93 5.81 -21.92 -13.20
C ARG A 93 5.77 -20.54 -12.53
N ALA A 94 5.45 -19.50 -13.28
CA ALA A 94 5.32 -18.14 -12.74
C ALA A 94 4.27 -18.08 -11.61
N VAL A 95 3.07 -18.60 -11.84
CA VAL A 95 2.01 -18.63 -10.82
C VAL A 95 2.42 -19.49 -9.62
N GLN A 96 3.01 -20.67 -9.85
CA GLN A 96 3.43 -21.57 -8.77
C GLN A 96 4.54 -20.96 -7.90
N HIS A 97 5.42 -20.15 -8.48
CA HIS A 97 6.42 -19.42 -7.73
C HIS A 97 5.79 -18.25 -6.96
N LEU A 98 5.03 -17.41 -7.66
CA LEU A 98 4.51 -16.16 -7.12
C LEU A 98 3.39 -16.33 -6.09
N ARG A 99 2.66 -17.46 -6.09
CA ARG A 99 1.67 -17.78 -5.04
C ARG A 99 2.26 -17.80 -3.64
N GLY A 100 3.57 -18.02 -3.48
CA GLY A 100 4.25 -17.99 -2.19
C GLY A 100 4.12 -16.63 -1.48
N PHE A 101 3.99 -15.55 -2.25
CA PHE A 101 3.96 -14.18 -1.74
C PHE A 101 2.53 -13.66 -1.47
N ALA A 102 1.51 -14.52 -1.54
CA ALA A 102 0.11 -14.11 -1.38
C ALA A 102 -0.18 -13.47 -0.01
N ALA A 103 0.50 -13.92 1.05
CA ALA A 103 0.40 -13.36 2.40
C ALA A 103 1.26 -12.09 2.60
N GLU A 104 2.18 -11.81 1.67
CA GLU A 104 3.17 -10.74 1.78
C GLU A 104 2.80 -9.49 0.94
N GLY A 105 1.50 -9.23 0.77
CA GLY A 105 0.99 -8.17 -0.11
C GLY A 105 0.74 -8.63 -1.55
N GLY A 106 1.04 -9.90 -1.85
CA GLY A 106 0.82 -10.49 -3.16
C GLY A 106 1.94 -10.20 -4.15
N ALA A 107 1.69 -10.60 -5.40
CA ALA A 107 2.66 -10.54 -6.47
C ALA A 107 2.06 -10.02 -7.77
N GLN A 108 2.92 -9.49 -8.63
CA GLN A 108 2.61 -9.08 -9.99
C GLN A 108 3.48 -9.84 -10.98
N LEU A 109 2.84 -10.37 -12.02
CA LEU A 109 3.52 -10.95 -13.18
C LEU A 109 3.31 -10.04 -14.38
N ASN A 110 4.41 -9.47 -14.88
CA ASN A 110 4.42 -8.66 -16.09
C ASN A 110 4.51 -9.55 -17.33
N VAL A 111 3.68 -9.24 -18.31
CA VAL A 111 3.71 -9.81 -19.65
C VAL A 111 4.11 -8.68 -20.60
N PRO A 112 5.38 -8.65 -21.06
CA PRO A 112 5.87 -7.60 -21.94
C PRO A 112 5.16 -7.58 -23.30
N LYS A 113 5.36 -6.48 -24.04
CA LYS A 113 4.94 -6.38 -25.44
C LYS A 113 5.35 -7.63 -26.24
N GLY A 114 4.40 -8.20 -26.98
CA GLY A 114 4.62 -9.42 -27.75
C GLY A 114 3.37 -10.29 -27.81
N THR A 115 3.50 -11.44 -28.47
CA THR A 115 2.39 -12.39 -28.64
C THR A 115 2.70 -13.68 -27.90
N TRP A 116 1.83 -14.09 -26.99
CA TRP A 116 2.10 -15.14 -26.01
C TRP A 116 1.08 -16.27 -26.19
N LEU A 117 1.41 -17.27 -27.01
CA LEU A 117 0.56 -18.45 -27.16
C LEU A 117 0.55 -19.25 -25.86
N SER A 118 -0.63 -19.53 -25.30
CA SER A 118 -0.78 -20.30 -24.07
C SER A 118 -2.06 -21.12 -24.07
N GLY A 119 -2.01 -22.30 -23.45
CA GLY A 119 -3.20 -23.02 -22.98
C GLY A 119 -3.77 -22.37 -21.71
N SER A 120 -4.78 -23.01 -21.12
CA SER A 120 -5.36 -22.57 -19.85
C SER A 120 -4.36 -22.69 -18.70
N PHE A 121 -4.39 -21.71 -17.80
CA PHE A 121 -3.66 -21.73 -16.53
C PHE A 121 -4.53 -21.06 -15.46
N ASN A 122 -4.33 -21.47 -14.20
CA ASN A 122 -5.10 -20.97 -13.08
C ASN A 122 -4.36 -19.81 -12.41
N LEU A 123 -5.08 -18.74 -12.07
CA LEU A 123 -4.56 -17.67 -11.22
C LEU A 123 -4.76 -18.03 -9.73
N THR A 124 -4.07 -17.29 -8.86
CA THR A 124 -4.19 -17.42 -7.40
C THR A 124 -4.63 -16.10 -6.77
N SER A 125 -5.06 -16.14 -5.51
CA SER A 125 -5.40 -14.94 -4.75
C SER A 125 -4.22 -13.96 -4.63
N ASN A 126 -4.52 -12.67 -4.46
CA ASN A 126 -3.54 -11.59 -4.33
C ASN A 126 -2.50 -11.50 -5.46
N PHE A 127 -2.88 -11.92 -6.67
CA PHE A 127 -2.03 -11.94 -7.85
C PHE A 127 -2.50 -10.91 -8.87
N THR A 128 -1.57 -10.15 -9.44
CA THR A 128 -1.82 -9.23 -10.55
C THR A 128 -1.16 -9.77 -11.82
N LEU A 129 -1.94 -10.03 -12.87
CA LEU A 129 -1.40 -10.29 -14.21
C LEU A 129 -1.39 -8.96 -14.98
N PHE A 130 -0.22 -8.36 -15.16
CA PHE A 130 -0.08 -7.05 -15.80
C PHE A 130 0.35 -7.23 -17.26
N LEU A 131 -0.49 -6.78 -18.19
CA LEU A 131 -0.21 -6.79 -19.62
C LEU A 131 0.33 -5.43 -20.02
N GLU A 132 1.58 -5.37 -20.48
CA GLU A 132 2.13 -4.14 -21.06
C GLU A 132 1.41 -3.78 -22.37
N GLN A 133 1.48 -2.51 -22.75
CA GLN A 133 0.92 -2.04 -24.01
C GLN A 133 1.45 -2.87 -25.20
N GLY A 134 0.54 -3.51 -25.93
CA GLY A 134 0.88 -4.37 -27.07
C GLY A 134 1.24 -5.82 -26.69
N ALA A 135 1.02 -6.24 -25.45
CA ALA A 135 1.00 -7.66 -25.09
C ALA A 135 -0.32 -8.32 -25.53
N VAL A 136 -0.23 -9.47 -26.17
CA VAL A 136 -1.38 -10.28 -26.62
C VAL A 136 -1.22 -11.70 -26.11
N ILE A 137 -2.12 -12.17 -25.23
CA ILE A 137 -2.19 -13.60 -24.88
C ILE A 137 -3.07 -14.31 -25.90
N LEU A 138 -2.48 -15.22 -26.68
CA LEU A 138 -3.21 -16.05 -27.63
C LEU A 138 -3.62 -17.36 -26.97
N GLY A 139 -4.92 -17.63 -26.90
CA GLY A 139 -5.43 -18.92 -26.46
C GLY A 139 -5.11 -20.04 -27.46
N SER A 140 -4.52 -21.13 -26.98
CA SER A 140 -4.39 -22.37 -27.75
C SER A 140 -5.77 -22.90 -28.13
N LYS A 141 -5.93 -23.31 -29.40
CA LYS A 141 -7.15 -23.99 -29.88
C LYS A 141 -7.25 -25.44 -29.40
N THR A 142 -6.13 -26.01 -28.97
CA THR A 142 -6.06 -27.38 -28.46
C THR A 142 -6.33 -27.36 -26.96
N ILE A 143 -7.39 -28.04 -26.54
CA ILE A 143 -7.68 -28.31 -25.12
C ILE A 143 -6.59 -29.27 -24.62
N ALA A 144 -5.78 -28.83 -23.66
CA ALA A 144 -4.88 -29.73 -22.94
C ALA A 144 -5.70 -30.42 -21.84
N LEU A 145 -6.01 -31.70 -22.06
CA LEU A 145 -6.64 -32.60 -21.08
C LEU A 145 -5.61 -33.12 -20.08
#